data_AF-W4FC62-F1
#
_entry.id   AF-W4FC62-F1
#
_cell.length_a   1.000
_cell.length_b   1.000
_cell.length_c   1.000
_cell.angle_alpha   90.00
_cell.angle_beta   90.00
_cell.angle_gamma   90.00
#
_symmetry.space_group_name_H-M   'P 1'
#
loop_
_entity.id
_entity.type
_entity.pdbx_description
1 polymer ?
#
loop_
_entity_poly.entity_id
_entity_poly.type
_entity_poly.pdbx_seq_one_letter_code
_entity_poly.pdbx_strand_id
1 'polypeptide(L)'
;IGLHNCGGCKASTTAYGSNYAIKMTYIVNLLRVKNVLPKDSVVATLRGTQTQALTVAPTFAPSPSKCTVVEENVAYFGYHLASTQRSEVSLCCGDCDITPGCKLFVWTTDNGGTCWLKSDVGTKVASVGVKSAVLANPMATASPPTPPRCSPIEVNKDFYGEDIAAIPGPLESCCVACESMDKCNAFSWFNDICYLKGKRTSPSLTSGVYSSRVYKCSAVESGVDYFGADIGSAFADAVEDCCAVCRSTADCKAFSFAFGVCYLKSSKGIAKPNSVVASAVL
;
A
#
# COMPACT_ATOMS: atom_id res chain seq x y z
N ILE A 1 1.48 -3.28 36.87
CA ILE A 1 2.94 -3.31 36.59
C ILE A 1 3.59 -2.33 37.55
N GLY A 2 4.40 -2.80 38.50
CA GLY A 2 5.16 -1.93 39.39
C GLY A 2 6.31 -1.29 38.61
N LEU A 3 6.33 0.05 38.53
CA LEU A 3 7.42 0.80 37.92
C LEU A 3 8.42 1.18 39.00
N HIS A 4 9.59 0.54 38.98
CA HIS A 4 10.71 0.90 39.86
C HIS A 4 11.77 1.63 39.04
N ASN A 5 12.21 2.79 39.50
CA ASN A 5 13.30 3.53 38.89
C ASN A 5 14.62 2.88 39.31
N CYS A 6 15.18 2.04 38.44
CA CYS A 6 16.51 1.51 38.66
C CYS A 6 17.55 2.59 38.29
N GLY A 7 18.03 3.31 39.30
CA GLY A 7 19.18 4.20 39.14
C GLY A 7 20.40 3.39 38.71
N GLY A 8 20.70 3.38 37.41
CA GLY A 8 21.90 2.76 36.83
C GLY A 8 21.73 1.63 35.80
N CYS A 9 20.54 1.40 35.23
CA CYS A 9 20.37 0.33 34.24
C CYS A 9 21.04 0.59 32.88
N LYS A 10 21.65 -0.47 32.30
CA LYS A 10 22.12 -0.51 30.90
C LYS A 10 21.05 -1.15 29.98
N ALA A 11 21.19 -0.99 28.65
CA ALA A 11 20.27 -1.55 27.66
C ALA A 11 20.37 -3.09 27.55
N SER A 12 19.24 -3.78 27.39
CA SER A 12 19.17 -5.26 27.34
C SER A 12 19.74 -5.84 26.06
N THR A 13 20.49 -6.95 26.17
CA THR A 13 20.85 -7.87 25.07
C THR A 13 20.29 -9.27 25.34
N THR A 14 20.34 -10.16 24.36
CA THR A 14 19.60 -11.45 24.31
C THR A 14 20.14 -12.57 25.23
N ALA A 15 21.17 -12.32 26.04
CA ALA A 15 21.81 -13.32 26.90
C ALA A 15 21.59 -12.99 28.41
N TYR A 16 20.66 -13.72 29.05
CA TYR A 16 20.34 -13.87 30.50
C TYR A 16 20.42 -12.68 31.50
N GLY A 17 19.34 -12.58 32.32
CA GLY A 17 19.36 -12.38 33.79
C GLY A 17 19.78 -11.03 34.41
N SER A 18 18.79 -10.33 34.99
CA SER A 18 18.88 -9.23 35.99
C SER A 18 18.89 -7.76 35.49
N ASN A 19 17.82 -7.05 35.88
CA ASN A 19 17.60 -5.60 35.94
C ASN A 19 17.89 -4.78 34.67
N TYR A 20 17.14 -5.02 33.60
CA TYR A 20 17.14 -4.18 32.40
C TYR A 20 15.93 -3.24 32.37
N ALA A 21 16.17 -1.96 32.09
CA ALA A 21 15.13 -0.95 31.94
C ALA A 21 14.61 -0.96 30.49
N ILE A 22 13.31 -1.21 30.33
CA ILE A 22 12.62 -1.08 29.05
C ILE A 22 12.27 0.40 28.87
N LYS A 23 12.63 1.00 27.72
CA LYS A 23 12.25 2.39 27.42
C LYS A 23 10.73 2.51 27.46
N MET A 24 10.24 3.52 28.19
CA MET A 24 8.80 3.76 28.35
C MET A 24 8.08 3.89 26.99
N THR A 25 8.74 4.47 25.99
CA THR A 25 8.22 4.58 24.62
C THR A 25 7.96 3.23 23.96
N TYR A 26 8.79 2.21 24.22
CA TYR A 26 8.59 0.86 23.72
C TYR A 26 7.35 0.21 24.35
N ILE A 27 7.16 0.37 25.66
CA ILE A 27 5.97 -0.13 26.37
C ILE A 27 4.70 0.59 25.87
N VAL A 28 4.74 1.91 25.74
CA VAL A 28 3.61 2.70 25.22
C VAL A 28 3.24 2.27 23.80
N ASN A 29 4.22 2.04 22.92
CA ASN A 29 3.95 1.55 21.57
C ASN A 29 3.37 0.13 21.58
N LEU A 30 3.87 -0.75 22.44
CA LEU A 30 3.38 -2.13 22.55
C LEU A 30 1.94 -2.18 23.10
N LEU A 31 1.61 -1.30 24.07
CA LEU A 31 0.25 -1.15 24.59
C LEU A 31 -0.70 -0.48 23.58
N ARG A 32 -0.18 0.42 22.72
CA ARG A 32 -0.94 1.02 21.61
C ARG A 32 -1.28 -0.02 20.53
N VAL A 33 -0.31 -0.85 20.13
CA VAL A 33 -0.53 -1.95 19.17
C VAL A 33 -1.53 -2.98 19.70
N LYS A 34 -1.55 -3.20 21.02
CA LYS A 34 -2.49 -4.11 21.67
C LYS A 34 -3.82 -3.46 22.08
N ASN A 35 -4.05 -2.19 21.73
CA ASN A 35 -5.28 -1.44 22.01
C ASN A 35 -5.71 -1.44 23.50
N VAL A 36 -4.74 -1.44 24.42
CA VAL A 36 -4.95 -1.56 25.88
C VAL A 36 -4.61 -0.27 26.64
N LEU A 37 -4.33 0.83 25.94
CA LEU A 37 -4.15 2.15 26.56
C LEU A 37 -5.51 2.81 26.83
N PRO A 38 -5.77 3.31 28.05
CA PRO A 38 -6.95 4.13 28.34
C PRO A 38 -6.97 5.38 27.45
N LYS A 39 -8.15 5.72 26.92
CA LYS A 39 -8.37 6.79 25.93
C LYS A 39 -7.98 8.22 26.39
N ASP A 40 -7.65 8.40 27.67
CA ASP A 40 -7.41 9.73 28.28
C ASP A 40 -5.94 10.03 28.62
N SER A 41 -4.96 9.28 28.10
CA SER A 41 -3.56 9.36 28.55
C SER A 41 -2.63 10.27 27.74
N VAL A 42 -3.14 11.34 27.11
CA VAL A 42 -2.30 12.46 26.64
C VAL A 42 -2.92 13.78 27.08
N VAL A 43 -2.61 14.22 28.29
CA VAL A 43 -2.84 15.60 28.73
C VAL A 43 -1.51 16.16 29.23
N ALA A 44 -0.91 17.05 28.44
CA ALA A 44 0.09 17.97 28.95
C ALA A 44 -0.67 19.09 29.70
N THR A 45 -0.62 19.07 31.03
CA THR A 45 -1.12 20.16 31.86
C THR A 45 -0.02 21.20 32.06
N LEU A 46 -0.32 22.47 31.80
CA LEU A 46 0.16 23.57 32.65
C LEU A 46 -1.03 24.48 32.99
N ARG A 47 -1.16 24.75 34.30
CA ARG A 47 -2.22 25.54 34.93
C ARG A 47 -2.00 27.04 34.70
N GLY A 48 -3.11 27.77 34.56
CA GLY A 48 -3.21 29.21 34.78
C GLY A 48 -4.68 29.62 34.82
N THR A 49 -5.08 30.30 35.89
CA THR A 49 -6.46 30.52 36.36
C THR A 49 -7.16 31.75 35.74
N GLN A 50 -8.50 31.65 35.68
CA GLN A 50 -9.53 32.70 35.87
C GLN A 50 -10.16 33.49 34.69
N THR A 51 -11.50 33.39 34.70
CA THR A 51 -12.56 34.37 34.39
C THR A 51 -13.10 34.45 32.95
N GLN A 52 -14.40 34.16 32.86
CA GLN A 52 -15.24 34.16 31.66
C GLN A 52 -15.37 35.57 31.06
N ALA A 53 -15.18 35.65 29.74
CA ALA A 53 -15.87 36.59 28.88
C ALA A 53 -16.29 35.82 27.62
N LEU A 54 -17.58 35.86 27.29
CA LEU A 54 -18.15 35.27 26.07
C LEU A 54 -17.60 36.02 24.85
N THR A 55 -16.47 35.56 24.34
CA THR A 55 -15.94 35.95 23.03
C THR A 55 -16.34 34.91 22.01
N VAL A 56 -17.08 35.35 20.99
CA VAL A 56 -17.45 34.59 19.79
C VAL A 56 -16.24 33.83 19.29
N ALA A 57 -16.36 32.50 19.22
CA ALA A 57 -15.31 31.63 18.71
C ALA A 57 -14.86 32.14 17.34
N PRO A 58 -13.55 32.32 17.08
CA PRO A 58 -13.10 32.46 15.73
C PRO A 58 -13.47 31.17 15.01
N THR A 59 -14.27 31.28 13.96
CA THR A 59 -14.58 30.21 13.03
C THR A 59 -13.26 29.57 12.63
N PHE A 60 -12.96 28.39 13.20
CA PHE A 60 -11.84 27.59 12.73
C PHE A 60 -12.13 27.35 11.25
N ALA A 61 -11.32 27.98 10.39
CA ALA A 61 -11.28 27.66 8.98
C ALA A 61 -11.18 26.12 8.88
N PRO A 62 -11.98 25.47 8.02
CA PRO A 62 -11.92 24.02 7.89
C PRO A 62 -10.48 23.66 7.55
N SER A 63 -9.82 22.93 8.46
CA SER A 63 -8.61 22.19 8.16
C SER A 63 -8.83 21.50 6.81
N PRO A 64 -7.88 21.55 5.86
CA PRO A 64 -8.12 21.02 4.52
C PRO A 64 -8.52 19.56 4.65
N SER A 65 -9.80 19.31 4.41
CA SER A 65 -10.36 17.98 4.37
C SER A 65 -9.52 17.19 3.37
N LYS A 66 -8.85 16.13 3.81
CA LYS A 66 -8.18 15.19 2.91
C LYS A 66 -9.17 14.48 1.99
N CYS A 67 -10.47 14.69 2.16
CA CYS A 67 -11.50 14.25 1.25
C CYS A 67 -12.07 15.42 0.46
N THR A 68 -12.54 15.13 -0.75
CA THR A 68 -13.37 16.03 -1.53
C THR A 68 -14.61 16.44 -0.74
N VAL A 69 -15.31 17.45 -1.25
CA VAL A 69 -16.64 17.81 -0.72
C VAL A 69 -17.54 16.57 -0.76
N VAL A 70 -18.30 16.36 0.32
CA VAL A 70 -19.25 15.25 0.42
C VAL A 70 -20.36 15.44 -0.62
N GLU A 71 -20.52 14.47 -1.50
CA GLU A 71 -21.61 14.39 -2.44
C GLU A 71 -22.85 13.79 -1.77
N GLU A 72 -23.97 14.49 -1.91
CA GLU A 72 -25.27 14.06 -1.43
C GLU A 72 -25.98 13.19 -2.46
N ASN A 73 -26.66 12.14 -1.98
CA ASN A 73 -27.42 11.19 -2.78
C ASN A 73 -26.60 10.43 -3.83
N VAL A 74 -25.33 10.15 -3.53
CA VAL A 74 -24.40 9.45 -4.43
C VAL A 74 -23.83 8.21 -3.75
N ALA A 75 -24.05 7.05 -4.38
CA ALA A 75 -23.47 5.78 -3.97
C ALA A 75 -22.45 5.28 -5.02
N TYR A 76 -21.37 4.68 -4.53
CA TYR A 76 -20.41 3.94 -5.34
C TYR A 76 -20.53 2.45 -5.02
N PHE A 77 -20.92 1.63 -6.00
CA PHE A 77 -21.09 0.18 -5.82
C PHE A 77 -19.80 -0.60 -6.09
N GLY A 78 -19.64 -1.75 -5.43
CA GLY A 78 -18.44 -2.59 -5.56
C GLY A 78 -17.26 -2.14 -4.69
N TYR A 79 -16.12 -2.82 -4.87
CA TYR A 79 -14.82 -2.53 -4.22
C TYR A 79 -14.89 -2.32 -2.70
N HIS A 80 -15.74 -3.08 -2.01
CA HIS A 80 -15.85 -3.01 -0.55
C HIS A 80 -14.52 -3.45 0.09
N LEU A 81 -13.95 -2.58 0.92
CA LEU A 81 -12.70 -2.82 1.63
C LEU A 81 -12.98 -3.14 3.10
N ALA A 82 -13.72 -2.27 3.77
CA ALA A 82 -14.07 -2.40 5.18
C ALA A 82 -15.31 -1.55 5.50
N SER A 83 -15.85 -1.71 6.70
CA SER A 83 -16.89 -0.83 7.22
C SER A 83 -16.60 -0.40 8.66
N THR A 84 -16.98 0.84 8.97
CA THR A 84 -16.90 1.41 10.32
C THR A 84 -18.22 2.04 10.71
N GLN A 85 -18.55 2.01 12.00
CA GLN A 85 -19.76 2.66 12.51
C GLN A 85 -19.45 4.10 12.90
N ARG A 86 -20.09 5.07 12.24
CA ARG A 86 -19.99 6.52 12.51
C ARG A 86 -21.34 7.18 12.38
N SER A 87 -21.80 7.81 13.46
CA SER A 87 -23.05 8.58 13.47
C SER A 87 -23.02 9.80 12.55
N GLU A 88 -21.83 10.30 12.20
CA GLU A 88 -21.65 11.44 11.33
C GLU A 88 -20.76 11.10 10.14
N VAL A 89 -21.20 11.52 8.95
CA VAL A 89 -20.46 11.36 7.68
C VAL A 89 -19.08 12.02 7.71
N SER A 90 -18.93 13.11 8.47
CA SER A 90 -17.68 13.86 8.65
C SER A 90 -16.53 12.99 9.16
N LEU A 91 -16.85 11.94 9.92
CA LEU A 91 -15.87 11.03 10.53
C LEU A 91 -15.38 9.96 9.54
N CYS A 92 -16.12 9.68 8.47
CA CYS A 92 -15.75 8.66 7.49
C CYS A 92 -14.48 8.99 6.72
N CYS A 93 -14.18 10.28 6.54
CA CYS A 93 -12.96 10.70 5.87
C CYS A 93 -11.71 10.28 6.66
N GLY A 94 -11.75 10.45 7.99
CA GLY A 94 -10.66 10.03 8.87
C GLY A 94 -10.49 8.51 8.89
N ASP A 95 -11.59 7.76 8.90
CA ASP A 95 -11.54 6.30 8.82
C ASP A 95 -10.94 5.80 7.51
N CYS A 96 -11.26 6.46 6.39
CA CYS A 96 -10.68 6.14 5.10
C CYS A 96 -9.18 6.50 5.06
N ASP A 97 -8.77 7.66 5.58
CA ASP A 97 -7.37 8.11 5.59
C ASP A 97 -6.42 7.15 6.34
N ILE A 98 -6.91 6.51 7.42
CA ILE A 98 -6.11 5.56 8.20
C ILE A 98 -6.21 4.11 7.72
N THR A 99 -7.11 3.82 6.77
CA THR A 99 -7.35 2.46 6.27
C THR A 99 -6.52 2.23 5.02
N PRO A 100 -5.47 1.37 5.07
CA PRO A 100 -4.62 1.13 3.92
C PRO A 100 -5.42 0.63 2.71
N GLY A 101 -5.27 1.33 1.59
CA GLY A 101 -5.98 1.01 0.36
C GLY A 101 -7.37 1.64 0.23
N CYS A 102 -7.86 2.41 1.21
CA CYS A 102 -9.12 3.14 1.05
C CYS A 102 -8.93 4.33 0.12
N LYS A 103 -9.83 4.48 -0.87
CA LYS A 103 -9.81 5.59 -1.84
C LYS A 103 -11.03 6.51 -1.70
N LEU A 104 -12.16 5.99 -1.21
CA LEU A 104 -13.38 6.75 -0.96
C LEU A 104 -14.22 6.04 0.11
N PHE A 105 -15.18 6.77 0.68
CA PHE A 105 -16.19 6.19 1.56
C PHE A 105 -17.60 6.45 1.03
N VAL A 106 -18.51 5.56 1.36
CA VAL A 106 -19.96 5.72 1.18
C VAL A 106 -20.59 5.62 2.56
N TRP A 107 -21.32 6.63 3.00
CA TRP A 107 -22.02 6.66 4.28
C TRP A 107 -23.51 6.45 4.10
N THR A 108 -24.09 5.55 4.90
CA THR A 108 -25.53 5.27 4.95
C THR A 108 -26.04 5.42 6.38
N THR A 109 -27.36 5.58 6.54
CA THR A 109 -28.02 5.61 7.86
C THR A 109 -28.12 4.24 8.53
N ASP A 110 -27.55 3.20 7.93
CA ASP A 110 -27.59 1.84 8.46
C ASP A 110 -26.95 1.79 9.83
N ASN A 111 -27.62 1.10 10.77
CA ASN A 111 -27.19 0.96 12.16
C ASN A 111 -26.94 2.29 12.91
N GLY A 112 -27.59 3.37 12.50
CA GLY A 112 -27.38 4.71 13.06
C GLY A 112 -26.18 5.44 12.47
N GLY A 113 -25.64 4.96 11.33
CA GLY A 113 -24.61 5.62 10.54
C GLY A 113 -23.40 4.71 10.26
N THR A 114 -23.26 4.20 9.03
CA THR A 114 -22.17 3.28 8.65
C THR A 114 -21.34 3.89 7.53
N CYS A 115 -20.02 3.93 7.68
CA CYS A 115 -19.07 4.23 6.61
C CYS A 115 -18.63 2.94 5.93
N TRP A 116 -18.95 2.80 4.65
CA TRP A 116 -18.49 1.74 3.77
C TRP A 116 -17.24 2.22 3.04
N LEU A 117 -16.08 1.78 3.49
CA LEU A 117 -14.77 2.14 2.93
C LEU A 117 -14.52 1.33 1.67
N LYS A 118 -14.16 2.00 0.56
CA LYS A 118 -13.93 1.34 -0.73
C LYS A 118 -12.48 1.43 -1.16
N SER A 119 -11.99 0.35 -1.78
CA SER A 119 -10.63 0.26 -2.32
C SER A 119 -10.50 0.87 -3.73
N ASP A 120 -11.61 1.11 -4.42
CA ASP A 120 -11.62 1.79 -5.71
C ASP A 120 -12.93 2.52 -6.02
N VAL A 121 -12.88 3.39 -7.03
CA VAL A 121 -14.04 4.10 -7.57
C VAL A 121 -14.86 3.15 -8.43
N GLY A 122 -15.93 2.63 -7.85
CA GLY A 122 -16.88 1.77 -8.56
C GLY A 122 -17.94 2.53 -9.35
N THR A 123 -19.00 1.85 -9.75
CA THR A 123 -20.11 2.46 -10.50
C THR A 123 -20.81 3.51 -9.65
N LYS A 124 -20.79 4.77 -10.12
CA LYS A 124 -21.51 5.90 -9.51
C LYS A 124 -22.99 5.80 -9.84
N VAL A 125 -23.83 5.77 -8.81
CA VAL A 125 -25.30 5.67 -8.94
C VAL A 125 -25.95 6.70 -8.01
N ALA A 126 -27.01 7.35 -8.48
CA ALA A 126 -27.83 8.22 -7.64
C ALA A 126 -28.61 7.35 -6.63
N SER A 127 -28.44 7.61 -5.34
CA SER A 127 -29.08 6.85 -4.25
C SER A 127 -29.48 7.80 -3.14
N VAL A 128 -30.78 8.01 -2.97
CA VAL A 128 -31.34 8.97 -2.02
C VAL A 128 -30.92 8.60 -0.58
N GLY A 129 -30.42 9.58 0.18
CA GLY A 129 -30.00 9.41 1.58
C GLY A 129 -28.58 8.88 1.78
N VAL A 130 -27.85 8.58 0.70
CA VAL A 130 -26.45 8.13 0.75
C VAL A 130 -25.51 9.31 0.56
N LYS A 131 -24.45 9.41 1.38
CA LYS A 131 -23.45 10.48 1.28
C LYS A 131 -22.09 9.87 0.96
N SER A 132 -21.31 10.44 0.04
CA SER A 132 -19.98 9.90 -0.27
C SER A 132 -18.94 10.98 -0.47
N ALA A 133 -17.68 10.67 -0.20
CA ALA A 133 -16.57 11.53 -0.58
C ALA A 133 -15.35 10.69 -0.93
N VAL A 134 -14.51 11.22 -1.81
CA VAL A 134 -13.25 10.61 -2.25
C VAL A 134 -12.12 11.23 -1.44
N LEU A 135 -11.09 10.47 -1.08
CA LEU A 135 -9.87 11.05 -0.51
C LEU A 135 -9.19 11.92 -1.59
N ALA A 136 -9.24 13.23 -1.41
CA ALA A 136 -8.44 14.23 -2.08
C ALA A 136 -6.98 14.11 -1.64
N ASN A 137 -6.30 13.07 -2.12
CA ASN A 137 -4.86 13.20 -2.27
C ASN A 137 -4.60 14.33 -3.29
N PRO A 138 -3.57 15.18 -3.10
CA PRO A 138 -3.05 16.04 -4.17
C PRO A 138 -2.44 15.26 -5.35
N MET A 139 -2.81 13.98 -5.52
CA MET A 139 -2.38 13.06 -6.58
C MET A 139 -3.60 12.37 -7.20
N ALA A 140 -4.73 13.06 -7.31
CA ALA A 140 -5.90 12.59 -8.02
C ALA A 140 -6.56 13.73 -8.82
N THR A 141 -5.77 14.36 -9.69
CA THR A 141 -6.31 15.04 -10.87
C THR A 141 -5.56 14.57 -12.11
N ALA A 142 -6.35 14.02 -13.03
CA ALA A 142 -6.06 13.63 -14.42
C ALA A 142 -5.50 12.21 -14.69
N SER A 143 -6.28 11.51 -15.53
CA SER A 143 -6.00 10.30 -16.31
C SER A 143 -6.28 8.91 -15.69
N PRO A 144 -6.63 7.92 -16.54
CA PRO A 144 -6.93 6.53 -16.14
C PRO A 144 -5.80 5.96 -15.27
N PRO A 145 -6.08 5.03 -14.34
CA PRO A 145 -5.07 4.56 -13.40
C PRO A 145 -3.91 3.96 -14.19
N THR A 146 -2.79 4.68 -14.21
CA THR A 146 -1.53 4.07 -14.59
C THR A 146 -1.31 2.94 -13.57
N PRO A 147 -1.08 1.69 -14.01
CA PRO A 147 -0.90 0.59 -13.07
C PRO A 147 0.21 0.92 -12.07
N PRO A 148 0.05 0.56 -10.78
CA PRO A 148 1.07 0.80 -9.78
C PRO A 148 2.39 0.20 -10.30
N ARG A 149 3.46 0.98 -10.23
CA ARG A 149 4.75 0.64 -10.85
C ARG A 149 5.57 -0.32 -10.00
N CYS A 150 5.22 -0.49 -8.74
CA CYS A 150 5.84 -1.45 -7.84
C CYS A 150 4.77 -2.28 -7.11
N SER A 151 5.12 -3.52 -6.79
CA SER A 151 4.28 -4.38 -5.96
C SER A 151 4.27 -3.90 -4.51
N PRO A 152 3.28 -4.32 -3.70
CA PRO A 152 3.39 -4.20 -2.25
C PRO A 152 4.72 -4.77 -1.74
N ILE A 153 5.25 -4.17 -0.67
CA ILE A 153 6.50 -4.62 -0.04
C ILE A 153 6.30 -6.02 0.58
N GLU A 154 7.15 -6.95 0.18
CA GLU A 154 7.28 -8.28 0.76
C GLU A 154 8.28 -8.23 1.93
N VAL A 155 7.77 -8.32 3.15
CA VAL A 155 8.56 -8.21 4.40
C VAL A 155 9.29 -9.51 4.71
N ASN A 156 10.52 -9.40 5.21
CA ASN A 156 11.42 -10.50 5.54
C ASN A 156 11.70 -11.44 4.36
N LYS A 157 11.68 -10.90 3.14
CA LYS A 157 11.89 -11.65 1.92
C LYS A 157 13.04 -11.05 1.15
N ASP A 158 14.00 -11.88 0.78
CA ASP A 158 15.14 -11.50 -0.06
C ASP A 158 15.01 -12.17 -1.43
N PHE A 159 15.02 -11.35 -2.48
CA PHE A 159 15.14 -11.83 -3.85
C PHE A 159 16.61 -12.11 -4.16
N TYR A 160 17.15 -13.18 -3.59
CA TYR A 160 18.59 -13.44 -3.59
C TYR A 160 19.24 -13.43 -4.99
N GLY A 161 20.38 -12.75 -5.11
CA GLY A 161 21.18 -12.68 -6.33
C GLY A 161 20.65 -11.69 -7.38
N GLU A 162 21.29 -11.72 -8.56
CA GLU A 162 20.95 -10.91 -9.74
C GLU A 162 21.02 -9.39 -9.50
N ASP A 163 21.82 -8.98 -8.52
CA ASP A 163 22.07 -7.58 -8.21
C ASP A 163 22.82 -6.91 -9.37
N ILE A 164 22.20 -5.90 -9.95
CA ILE A 164 22.77 -5.10 -11.04
C ILE A 164 23.27 -3.74 -10.54
N ALA A 165 22.82 -3.30 -9.37
CA ALA A 165 23.31 -2.12 -8.67
C ALA A 165 22.97 -2.18 -7.17
N ALA A 166 23.76 -1.48 -6.36
CA ALA A 166 23.48 -1.24 -4.96
C ALA A 166 23.47 0.29 -4.72
N ILE A 167 22.32 0.82 -4.30
CA ILE A 167 22.10 2.26 -4.18
C ILE A 167 21.76 2.59 -2.73
N PRO A 168 22.57 3.40 -2.02
CA PRO A 168 22.23 3.85 -0.68
C PRO A 168 20.97 4.73 -0.66
N GLY A 169 20.08 4.49 0.29
CA GLY A 169 18.86 5.25 0.47
C GLY A 169 17.79 4.56 1.32
N PRO A 170 16.73 5.29 1.70
CA PRO A 170 15.59 4.71 2.40
C PRO A 170 14.81 3.76 1.48
N LEU A 171 14.08 2.80 2.08
CA LEU A 171 13.25 1.80 1.37
C LEU A 171 12.36 2.42 0.28
N GLU A 172 11.73 3.55 0.58
CA GLU A 172 10.79 4.24 -0.33
C GLU A 172 11.45 4.74 -1.63
N SER A 173 12.78 4.92 -1.63
CA SER A 173 13.51 5.37 -2.82
C SER A 173 13.79 4.23 -3.82
N CYS A 174 13.73 2.97 -3.38
CA CYS A 174 14.16 1.83 -4.20
C CYS A 174 13.28 1.61 -5.43
N CYS A 175 11.97 1.86 -5.32
CA CYS A 175 11.03 1.72 -6.43
C CYS A 175 11.41 2.65 -7.58
N VAL A 176 11.55 3.96 -7.29
CA VAL A 176 11.93 4.98 -8.28
C VAL A 176 13.33 4.71 -8.85
N ALA A 177 14.28 4.29 -8.01
CA ALA A 177 15.63 3.96 -8.44
C ALA A 177 15.68 2.74 -9.37
N CYS A 178 14.83 1.74 -9.13
CA CYS A 178 14.68 0.61 -10.03
C CYS A 178 13.95 1.02 -11.31
N GLU A 179 12.92 1.87 -11.22
CA GLU A 179 12.20 2.37 -12.39
C GLU A 179 13.10 3.06 -13.40
N SER A 180 14.04 3.89 -12.93
CA SER A 180 15.00 4.62 -13.76
C SER A 180 16.09 3.73 -14.39
N MET A 181 16.20 2.47 -13.99
CA MET A 181 17.19 1.54 -14.51
C MET A 181 16.54 0.49 -15.40
N ASP A 182 16.71 0.57 -16.72
CA ASP A 182 16.02 -0.31 -17.68
C ASP A 182 16.07 -1.79 -17.33
N LYS A 183 17.25 -2.29 -16.94
CA LYS A 183 17.44 -3.71 -16.60
C LYS A 183 16.85 -4.10 -15.24
N CYS A 184 16.47 -3.16 -14.40
CA CYS A 184 15.90 -3.46 -13.08
C CYS A 184 14.43 -3.86 -13.20
N ASN A 185 14.08 -4.94 -12.50
CA ASN A 185 12.74 -5.52 -12.46
C ASN A 185 12.27 -5.85 -11.03
N ALA A 186 13.16 -5.78 -10.04
CA ALA A 186 12.83 -5.95 -8.63
C ALA A 186 13.92 -5.31 -7.77
N PHE A 187 13.68 -5.17 -6.47
CA PHE A 187 14.71 -4.79 -5.52
C PHE A 187 14.55 -5.53 -4.19
N SER A 188 15.65 -5.63 -3.44
CA SER A 188 15.66 -5.98 -2.03
C SER A 188 16.39 -4.89 -1.26
N TRP A 189 15.75 -4.38 -0.22
CA TRP A 189 16.31 -3.33 0.62
C TRP A 189 16.76 -3.91 1.96
N PHE A 190 17.96 -3.53 2.39
CA PHE A 190 18.52 -3.92 3.67
C PHE A 190 19.56 -2.88 4.13
N ASN A 191 19.50 -2.47 5.40
CA ASN A 191 20.43 -1.52 6.01
C ASN A 191 20.69 -0.26 5.16
N ASP A 192 19.61 0.43 4.77
CA ASP A 192 19.67 1.66 3.98
C ASP A 192 20.34 1.50 2.59
N ILE A 193 20.31 0.28 2.03
CA ILE A 193 20.80 -0.01 0.68
C ILE A 193 19.71 -0.71 -0.12
N CYS A 194 19.39 -0.16 -1.30
CA CYS A 194 18.57 -0.79 -2.33
C CYS A 194 19.45 -1.66 -3.23
N TYR A 195 19.34 -2.98 -3.10
CA TYR A 195 19.93 -3.93 -4.05
C TYR A 195 18.96 -4.10 -5.22
N LEU A 196 19.26 -3.43 -6.33
CA LEU A 196 18.47 -3.45 -7.55
C LEU A 196 18.75 -4.72 -8.34
N LYS A 197 17.70 -5.37 -8.84
CA LYS A 197 17.77 -6.73 -9.37
C LYS A 197 17.33 -6.80 -10.82
N GLY A 198 18.13 -7.49 -11.62
CA GLY A 198 17.86 -7.76 -13.02
C GLY A 198 16.65 -8.68 -13.23
N LYS A 199 16.45 -9.63 -12.32
CA LYS A 199 15.28 -10.51 -12.28
C LYS A 199 14.94 -10.89 -10.85
N ARG A 200 13.70 -11.32 -10.62
CA ARG A 200 13.31 -11.90 -9.33
C ARG A 200 13.62 -13.40 -9.35
N THR A 201 14.41 -13.87 -8.40
CA THR A 201 14.61 -15.29 -8.12
C THR A 201 13.58 -15.78 -7.09
N SER A 202 13.54 -17.10 -6.87
CA SER A 202 12.74 -17.67 -5.79
C SER A 202 13.16 -17.04 -4.46
N PRO A 203 12.25 -16.39 -3.71
CA PRO A 203 12.67 -15.56 -2.60
C PRO A 203 13.07 -16.43 -1.39
N SER A 204 14.09 -15.99 -0.66
CA SER A 204 14.47 -16.56 0.62
C SER A 204 13.87 -15.78 1.79
N LEU A 205 13.60 -16.46 2.91
CA LEU A 205 13.13 -15.82 4.14
C LEU A 205 14.33 -15.26 4.91
N THR A 206 14.45 -13.94 4.96
CA THR A 206 15.58 -13.25 5.57
C THR A 206 15.07 -12.07 6.39
N SER A 207 15.30 -12.12 7.71
CA SER A 207 14.80 -11.09 8.62
C SER A 207 15.41 -9.71 8.34
N GLY A 208 14.58 -8.68 8.31
CA GLY A 208 15.02 -7.29 8.10
C GLY A 208 15.20 -6.89 6.63
N VAL A 209 14.96 -7.81 5.68
CA VAL A 209 14.97 -7.50 4.24
C VAL A 209 13.56 -7.21 3.76
N TYR A 210 13.43 -6.18 2.92
CA TYR A 210 12.15 -5.74 2.34
C TYR A 210 12.27 -5.73 0.82
N SER A 211 11.44 -6.49 0.13
CA SER A 211 11.56 -6.64 -1.32
C SER A 211 10.30 -6.22 -2.06
N SER A 212 10.44 -5.79 -3.31
CA SER A 212 9.29 -5.52 -4.17
C SER A 212 9.66 -5.70 -5.64
N ARG A 213 8.65 -6.09 -6.43
CA ARG A 213 8.73 -6.19 -7.89
C ARG A 213 8.49 -4.81 -8.48
N VAL A 214 9.13 -4.54 -9.61
CA VAL A 214 8.95 -3.28 -10.34
C VAL A 214 8.37 -3.58 -11.71
N TYR A 215 7.13 -3.18 -11.90
CA TYR A 215 6.31 -3.39 -13.07
C TYR A 215 6.58 -2.31 -14.11
N LYS A 216 7.08 -2.77 -15.26
CA LYS A 216 7.44 -1.91 -16.40
C LYS A 216 6.72 -2.27 -17.69
N CYS A 217 5.77 -3.19 -17.60
CA CYS A 217 4.86 -3.58 -18.65
C CYS A 217 3.49 -2.95 -18.41
N SER A 218 2.58 -3.09 -19.37
CA SER A 218 1.17 -2.74 -19.18
C SER A 218 0.54 -3.54 -18.04
N ALA A 219 -0.63 -3.09 -17.60
CA ALA A 219 -1.46 -3.88 -16.70
C ALA A 219 -1.75 -5.27 -17.31
N VAL A 220 -1.82 -6.29 -16.46
CA VAL A 220 -2.14 -7.65 -16.85
C VAL A 220 -3.62 -7.75 -17.24
N GLU A 221 -3.89 -8.22 -18.45
CA GLU A 221 -5.21 -8.57 -18.96
C GLU A 221 -5.54 -10.02 -18.57
N SER A 222 -6.25 -10.19 -17.45
CA SER A 222 -6.74 -11.51 -17.02
C SER A 222 -7.83 -12.04 -17.95
N GLY A 223 -7.78 -13.33 -18.27
CA GLY A 223 -8.78 -13.97 -19.12
C GLY A 223 -8.56 -13.72 -20.61
N VAL A 224 -7.38 -13.22 -21.01
CA VAL A 224 -7.05 -12.87 -22.39
C VAL A 224 -5.77 -13.58 -22.79
N ASP A 225 -5.85 -14.32 -23.89
CA ASP A 225 -4.69 -14.89 -24.59
C ASP A 225 -4.33 -14.06 -25.81
N TYR A 226 -3.08 -13.62 -25.86
CA TYR A 226 -2.49 -13.05 -27.05
C TYR A 226 -2.08 -14.17 -28.01
N PHE A 227 -2.94 -14.53 -28.96
CA PHE A 227 -2.69 -15.66 -29.83
C PHE A 227 -1.63 -15.36 -30.91
N GLY A 228 -0.62 -16.23 -30.99
CA GLY A 228 0.46 -16.21 -32.00
C GLY A 228 1.65 -15.33 -31.65
N ALA A 229 2.54 -15.13 -32.63
CA ALA A 229 3.77 -14.35 -32.51
C ALA A 229 4.77 -14.84 -31.43
N ASP A 230 4.63 -16.08 -30.96
CA ASP A 230 5.52 -16.68 -29.97
C ASP A 230 6.95 -16.79 -30.51
N ILE A 231 7.90 -16.32 -29.71
CA ILE A 231 9.35 -16.37 -29.99
C ILE A 231 10.10 -17.25 -29.00
N GLY A 232 9.41 -17.75 -27.97
CA GLY A 232 9.98 -18.63 -26.96
C GLY A 232 9.09 -18.72 -25.73
N SER A 233 9.56 -19.46 -24.74
CA SER A 233 8.89 -19.57 -23.45
C SER A 233 9.89 -19.68 -22.31
N ALA A 234 9.43 -19.36 -21.10
CA ALA A 234 10.19 -19.47 -19.88
C ALA A 234 9.28 -19.81 -18.70
N PHE A 235 9.81 -20.48 -17.69
CA PHE A 235 9.09 -20.68 -16.44
C PHE A 235 9.06 -19.40 -15.59
N ALA A 236 7.96 -19.22 -14.87
CA ALA A 236 7.77 -18.12 -13.92
C ALA A 236 6.85 -18.56 -12.78
N ASP A 237 7.15 -18.11 -11.56
CA ASP A 237 6.30 -18.42 -10.40
C ASP A 237 4.99 -17.62 -10.42
N ALA A 238 4.96 -16.48 -11.11
CA ALA A 238 3.80 -15.60 -11.20
C ALA A 238 3.77 -14.85 -12.55
N VAL A 239 2.57 -14.43 -12.97
CA VAL A 239 2.37 -13.68 -14.23
C VAL A 239 3.22 -12.42 -14.30
N GLU A 240 3.44 -11.79 -13.14
CA GLU A 240 4.21 -10.59 -12.98
C GLU A 240 5.70 -10.77 -13.30
N ASP A 241 6.25 -11.99 -13.15
CA ASP A 241 7.64 -12.28 -13.51
C ASP A 241 7.84 -12.31 -15.03
N CYS A 242 6.78 -12.57 -15.80
CA CYS A 242 6.86 -12.61 -17.26
C CYS A 242 7.24 -11.27 -17.87
N CYS A 243 6.89 -10.16 -17.22
CA CYS A 243 7.33 -8.84 -17.64
C CYS A 243 8.86 -8.73 -17.62
N ALA A 244 9.49 -9.15 -16.53
CA ALA A 244 10.95 -9.12 -16.39
C ALA A 244 11.63 -10.01 -17.44
N VAL A 245 11.11 -11.23 -17.62
CA VAL A 245 11.63 -12.17 -18.61
C VAL A 245 11.53 -11.59 -20.02
N CYS A 246 10.35 -11.07 -20.40
CA CYS A 246 10.15 -10.50 -21.73
C CYS A 246 11.05 -9.29 -21.96
N ARG A 247 11.21 -8.38 -20.99
CA ARG A 247 12.14 -7.24 -21.08
C ARG A 247 13.62 -7.65 -21.21
N SER A 248 13.98 -8.85 -20.73
CA SER A 248 15.32 -9.42 -20.89
C SER A 248 15.49 -10.26 -22.15
N THR A 249 14.41 -10.49 -22.91
CA THR A 249 14.43 -11.32 -24.12
C THR A 249 14.41 -10.44 -25.36
N ALA A 250 15.40 -10.61 -26.23
CA ALA A 250 15.47 -9.89 -27.49
C ALA A 250 14.17 -10.07 -28.29
N ASP A 251 13.73 -8.97 -28.91
CA ASP A 251 12.51 -8.89 -29.73
C ASP A 251 11.18 -9.19 -29.02
N CYS A 252 11.17 -9.46 -27.71
CA CYS A 252 9.94 -9.66 -26.96
C CYS A 252 9.22 -8.32 -26.73
N LYS A 253 7.92 -8.29 -27.05
CA LYS A 253 7.04 -7.10 -26.92
C LYS A 253 5.75 -7.40 -26.17
N ALA A 254 5.44 -8.67 -25.94
CA ALA A 254 4.29 -9.10 -25.17
C ALA A 254 4.50 -10.50 -24.59
N PHE A 255 3.65 -10.90 -23.65
CA PHE A 255 3.60 -12.27 -23.16
C PHE A 255 2.16 -12.73 -22.89
N SER A 256 1.94 -14.04 -22.97
CA SER A 256 0.79 -14.73 -22.34
C SER A 256 1.34 -15.62 -21.23
N PHE A 257 0.71 -15.66 -20.06
CA PHE A 257 1.07 -16.53 -18.95
C PHE A 257 -0.03 -17.57 -18.72
N ALA A 258 0.37 -18.83 -18.64
CA ALA A 258 -0.51 -19.93 -18.27
C ALA A 258 0.29 -21.04 -17.58
N PHE A 259 -0.27 -21.63 -16.53
CA PHE A 259 0.29 -22.81 -15.86
C PHE A 259 1.78 -22.70 -15.45
N GLY A 260 2.21 -21.51 -15.01
CA GLY A 260 3.60 -21.27 -14.60
C GLY A 260 4.58 -21.02 -15.75
N VAL A 261 4.07 -20.80 -16.97
CA VAL A 261 4.89 -20.57 -18.17
C VAL A 261 4.53 -19.23 -18.79
N CYS A 262 5.56 -18.41 -19.04
CA CYS A 262 5.50 -17.21 -19.87
C CYS A 262 5.75 -17.59 -21.32
N TYR A 263 4.77 -17.39 -22.18
CA TYR A 263 4.88 -17.50 -23.63
C TYR A 263 5.22 -16.12 -24.20
N LEU A 264 6.48 -15.95 -24.56
CA LEU A 264 7.10 -14.68 -24.98
C LEU A 264 6.79 -14.43 -26.44
N LYS A 265 6.42 -13.19 -26.79
CA LYS A 265 5.90 -12.85 -28.11
C LYS A 265 6.58 -11.63 -28.70
N SER A 266 6.79 -11.67 -30.00
CA SER A 266 7.35 -10.54 -30.77
C SER A 266 6.38 -9.38 -31.02
N SER A 267 5.09 -9.58 -30.71
CA SER A 267 4.03 -8.56 -30.76
C SER A 267 2.84 -8.99 -29.89
N LYS A 268 1.85 -8.11 -29.69
CA LYS A 268 0.60 -8.42 -28.97
C LYS A 268 -0.21 -9.57 -29.60
N GLY A 269 -0.01 -9.89 -30.88
CA GLY A 269 -0.81 -10.92 -31.56
C GLY A 269 -2.32 -10.59 -31.57
N ILE A 270 -3.15 -11.63 -31.68
CA ILE A 270 -4.63 -11.50 -31.68
C ILE A 270 -5.16 -11.80 -30.28
N ALA A 271 -5.79 -10.82 -29.63
CA ALA A 271 -6.42 -11.04 -28.32
C ALA A 271 -7.66 -11.95 -28.44
N LYS A 272 -7.64 -13.08 -27.72
CA LYS A 272 -8.74 -14.05 -27.63
C LYS A 272 -9.16 -14.25 -26.16
N PRO A 273 -10.46 -14.34 -25.85
CA PRO A 273 -10.91 -14.70 -24.51
C PRO A 273 -10.43 -16.10 -24.13
N ASN A 274 -9.76 -16.23 -22.99
CA ASN A 274 -9.34 -17.49 -22.39
C ASN A 274 -9.16 -17.33 -20.87
N SER A 275 -10.08 -17.89 -20.08
CA SER A 275 -10.17 -17.66 -18.62
C SER A 275 -8.97 -18.14 -17.80
N VAL A 276 -8.10 -19.00 -18.34
CA VAL A 276 -6.90 -19.51 -17.64
C VAL A 276 -5.61 -18.81 -18.05
N VAL A 277 -5.69 -17.83 -18.97
CA VAL A 277 -4.52 -17.11 -19.50
C VAL A 277 -4.59 -15.66 -19.05
N ALA A 278 -3.42 -15.09 -18.75
CA ALA A 278 -3.27 -13.67 -18.47
C ALA A 278 -2.15 -13.09 -19.35
N SER A 279 -2.37 -11.94 -19.98
CA SER A 279 -1.42 -11.39 -20.96
C SER A 279 -1.10 -9.93 -20.69
N ALA A 280 0.08 -9.47 -21.12
CA ALA A 280 0.43 -8.06 -21.09
C ALA A 280 1.42 -7.71 -22.21
N VAL A 281 1.52 -6.42 -22.53
CA VAL A 281 2.51 -5.86 -23.47
C VAL A 281 3.59 -5.10 -22.72
N LEU A 282 4.77 -4.95 -23.33
CA LEU A 282 5.83 -4.06 -22.83
C LEU A 282 5.44 -2.59 -22.96
#